data_AF-A0A438I0T4-F1
#
_entry.id   AF-A0A438I0T4-F1
#
_cell.length_a   1.000
_cell.length_b   1.000
_cell.length_c   1.000
_cell.angle_alpha   90.00
_cell.angle_beta   90.00
_cell.angle_gamma   90.00
#
_symmetry.space_group_name_H-M   'P 1'
#
loop_
_entity.id
_entity.type
_entity.pdbx_description
1 polymer ?
#
loop_
_entity_poly.entity_id
_entity_poly.type
_entity_poly.pdbx_seq_one_letter_code
_entity_poly.pdbx_strand_id
1 'polypeptide(L)'
;MLESSDFLKDDCLKINCTVGVVVSAIDCSRLHPIQVPDSDIGAHFEDDKQEIVVEDMDPKVFKAVLHFIYRDSLIEDEELLTSGSSCMVSESDTIAAKLLAAADKYGLTRLRLMCEALLCKDISVNSVSKILALADRYHAMDLKAVCLKFAAETL
;
A
#
# COMPACT_ATOMS: atom_id res chain seq x y z
N MET A 1 14.06 42.80 -4.89
CA MET A 1 13.16 43.60 -4.03
C MET A 1 11.72 43.20 -4.33
N LEU A 2 11.26 42.09 -3.75
CA LEU A 2 9.88 41.62 -3.83
C LEU A 2 9.11 41.87 -2.52
N GLU A 3 9.79 42.37 -1.48
CA GLU A 3 9.26 42.63 -0.13
C GLU A 3 8.50 43.96 0.00
N SER A 4 8.27 44.71 -1.08
CA SER A 4 7.46 45.94 -1.06
C SER A 4 6.09 45.77 -1.74
N SER A 5 5.63 44.54 -1.93
CA SER A 5 4.36 44.21 -2.58
C SER A 5 3.28 43.98 -1.53
N ASP A 6 2.16 44.71 -1.63
CA ASP A 6 0.99 44.53 -0.75
C ASP A 6 0.32 43.15 -0.89
N PHE A 7 0.71 42.36 -1.90
CA PHE A 7 0.14 41.05 -2.19
C PHE A 7 0.93 39.89 -1.58
N LEU A 8 2.18 40.12 -1.15
CA LEU A 8 3.03 39.09 -0.54
C LEU A 8 3.36 39.50 0.89
N LYS A 9 2.81 38.78 1.87
CA LYS A 9 3.08 39.04 3.29
C LYS A 9 3.27 37.70 4.01
N ASP A 10 4.33 37.58 4.80
CA ASP A 10 4.66 36.37 5.57
C ASP A 10 4.74 35.09 4.71
N ASP A 11 5.49 35.15 3.59
CA ASP A 11 5.61 34.08 2.57
C ASP A 11 4.28 33.61 1.93
N CYS A 12 3.20 34.36 2.15
CA CYS A 12 1.89 34.06 1.61
C CYS A 12 1.51 35.07 0.53
N LEU A 13 1.28 34.57 -0.68
CA LEU A 13 0.72 35.34 -1.79
C LEU A 13 -0.80 35.38 -1.66
N LYS A 14 -1.37 36.57 -1.45
CA LYS A 14 -2.82 36.80 -1.44
C LYS A 14 -3.31 37.21 -2.83
N ILE A 15 -4.11 36.32 -3.44
CA ILE A 15 -4.82 36.59 -4.70
C ILE A 15 -6.30 36.70 -4.40
N ASN A 16 -6.84 37.92 -4.42
CA ASN A 16 -8.29 38.14 -4.35
C ASN A 16 -8.87 37.96 -5.76
N CYS A 17 -9.43 36.80 -6.04
CA CYS A 17 -10.13 36.53 -7.28
C CYS A 17 -11.65 36.58 -7.05
N THR A 18 -12.37 37.35 -7.86
CA THR A 18 -13.83 37.34 -7.88
C THR A 18 -14.29 36.34 -8.92
N VAL A 19 -14.85 35.21 -8.48
CA VAL A 19 -15.46 34.23 -9.39
C VAL A 19 -16.87 34.70 -9.73
N GLY A 20 -17.01 35.34 -10.87
CA GLY A 20 -18.31 35.69 -11.44
C GLY A 20 -18.87 34.52 -12.25
N VAL A 21 -20.04 34.01 -11.89
CA VAL A 21 -20.79 33.11 -12.78
C VAL A 21 -21.49 33.95 -13.82
N VAL A 22 -20.93 34.02 -15.02
CA VAL A 22 -21.60 34.65 -16.16
C VAL A 22 -22.64 33.65 -16.69
N VAL A 23 -23.91 33.89 -16.39
CA VAL A 23 -25.01 33.15 -17.01
C VAL A 23 -25.15 33.69 -18.44
N SER A 24 -24.33 33.17 -19.35
CA SER A 24 -24.54 33.37 -20.78
C SER A 24 -25.70 32.48 -21.18
N ALA A 25 -26.87 33.07 -21.43
CA ALA A 25 -27.94 32.39 -22.15
C ALA A 25 -27.46 32.18 -23.59
N ILE A 26 -26.81 31.04 -23.85
CA ILE A 26 -26.74 30.51 -25.19
C ILE A 26 -28.19 30.24 -25.62
N ASP A 27 -28.63 30.89 -26.69
CA ASP A 27 -29.88 30.53 -27.35
C ASP A 27 -29.69 29.08 -27.85
N CYS A 28 -30.09 28.13 -27.01
CA CYS A 28 -29.96 26.68 -27.23
C CYS A 28 -30.94 26.18 -28.30
N SER A 29 -31.22 26.96 -29.34
CA SER A 29 -32.25 26.63 -30.32
C SER A 29 -31.88 25.43 -31.20
N ARG A 30 -30.66 24.85 -31.09
CA ARG A 30 -30.24 23.64 -31.82
C ARG A 30 -29.24 22.73 -31.08
N LEU A 31 -29.40 22.53 -29.76
CA LEU A 31 -28.71 21.40 -29.12
C LEU A 31 -29.31 20.09 -29.65
N HIS A 32 -28.70 19.53 -30.69
CA HIS A 32 -28.96 18.14 -31.04
C HIS A 32 -28.50 17.32 -29.83
N PRO A 33 -29.40 16.58 -29.16
CA PRO A 33 -29.00 15.70 -28.08
C PRO A 33 -27.97 14.74 -28.65
N ILE A 34 -26.76 14.74 -28.09
CA ILE A 34 -25.79 13.70 -28.39
C ILE A 34 -26.49 12.40 -28.01
N GLN A 35 -26.75 11.55 -28.99
CA GLN A 35 -27.27 10.22 -28.74
C GLN A 35 -26.14 9.46 -28.04
N VAL A 36 -26.26 9.29 -26.72
CA VAL A 36 -25.37 8.42 -25.97
C VAL A 36 -25.76 6.99 -26.37
N PRO A 37 -24.85 6.22 -27.00
CA PRO A 37 -25.12 4.82 -27.30
C PRO A 37 -25.40 4.04 -26.01
N ASP A 38 -26.19 2.99 -26.12
CA ASP A 38 -26.36 2.06 -24.99
C ASP A 38 -24.99 1.50 -24.57
N SER A 39 -24.79 1.40 -23.26
CA SER A 39 -23.53 0.90 -22.70
C SER A 39 -23.31 -0.56 -23.09
N ASP A 40 -22.29 -0.83 -23.89
CA ASP A 40 -21.82 -2.19 -24.22
C ASP A 40 -20.90 -2.79 -23.15
N ILE A 41 -20.65 -2.04 -22.07
CA ILE A 41 -19.88 -2.46 -20.89
C ILE A 41 -20.31 -3.86 -20.41
N GLY A 42 -21.61 -4.15 -20.38
CA GLY A 42 -22.16 -5.44 -19.95
C GLY A 42 -21.82 -6.63 -20.88
N ALA A 43 -21.61 -6.39 -22.17
CA ALA A 43 -21.44 -7.44 -23.18
C ALA A 43 -20.14 -8.24 -23.01
N HIS A 44 -19.14 -7.65 -22.34
CA HIS A 44 -17.85 -8.30 -22.08
C HIS A 44 -17.76 -8.99 -20.71
N PHE A 45 -18.75 -8.82 -19.82
CA PHE A 45 -18.73 -9.47 -18.50
C PHE A 45 -19.34 -10.88 -18.50
N GLU A 46 -19.99 -11.29 -19.59
CA GLU A 46 -20.69 -12.57 -19.66
C GLU A 46 -19.82 -13.75 -20.14
N ASP A 47 -18.71 -13.50 -20.84
CA ASP A 47 -17.93 -14.55 -21.53
C ASP A 47 -16.65 -15.00 -20.81
N ASP A 48 -16.06 -14.17 -19.93
CA ASP A 48 -14.82 -14.50 -19.21
C ASP A 48 -14.99 -14.42 -17.68
N LYS A 49 -15.81 -15.32 -17.11
CA LYS A 49 -15.75 -15.59 -15.67
C LYS A 49 -14.50 -16.43 -15.36
N GLN A 50 -13.32 -15.82 -15.49
CA GLN A 50 -12.07 -16.44 -15.04
C GLN A 50 -12.02 -16.39 -13.52
N GLU A 51 -12.39 -17.50 -12.89
CA GLU A 51 -12.21 -17.70 -11.46
C GLU A 51 -10.72 -18.00 -11.19
N ILE A 52 -10.10 -17.18 -10.32
CA ILE A 52 -8.73 -17.37 -9.89
C ILE A 52 -8.76 -17.94 -8.47
N VAL A 53 -8.35 -19.19 -8.32
CA VAL A 53 -8.20 -19.83 -7.01
C VAL A 53 -6.83 -19.47 -6.43
N VAL A 54 -6.83 -18.85 -5.26
CA VAL A 54 -5.61 -18.55 -4.50
C VAL A 54 -5.44 -19.61 -3.42
N GLU A 55 -4.53 -20.55 -3.66
CA GLU A 55 -4.18 -21.62 -2.71
C GLU A 55 -3.04 -21.18 -1.76
N ASP A 56 -2.96 -21.84 -0.60
CA ASP A 56 -1.92 -21.67 0.42
C ASP A 56 -1.76 -20.25 0.96
N MET A 57 -2.88 -19.54 1.14
CA MET A 57 -2.89 -18.21 1.75
C MET A 57 -4.04 -18.05 2.73
N ASP A 58 -3.72 -17.58 3.93
CA ASP A 58 -4.73 -17.24 4.92
C ASP A 58 -5.62 -16.10 4.39
N PRO A 59 -6.95 -16.18 4.54
CA PRO A 59 -7.86 -15.13 4.06
C PRO A 59 -7.55 -13.74 4.62
N LYS A 60 -7.02 -13.66 5.87
CA LYS A 60 -6.61 -12.41 6.49
C LYS A 60 -5.38 -11.79 5.80
N VAL A 61 -4.42 -12.62 5.40
CA VAL A 61 -3.21 -12.18 4.67
C VAL A 61 -3.62 -11.73 3.27
N PHE A 62 -4.50 -12.49 2.60
CA PHE A 62 -5.01 -12.11 1.29
C PHE A 62 -5.78 -10.79 1.33
N LYS A 63 -6.63 -10.57 2.36
CA LYS A 63 -7.29 -9.29 2.58
C LYS A 63 -6.29 -8.13 2.71
N ALA A 64 -5.17 -8.34 3.42
CA ALA A 64 -4.11 -7.35 3.55
C ALA A 64 -3.38 -7.08 2.22
N VAL A 65 -3.10 -8.12 1.43
CA VAL A 65 -2.52 -7.98 0.08
C VAL A 65 -3.44 -7.15 -0.82
N LEU A 66 -4.74 -7.47 -0.87
CA LEU A 66 -5.70 -6.71 -1.66
C LEU A 66 -5.81 -5.25 -1.18
N HIS A 67 -5.88 -5.03 0.13
CA HIS A 67 -5.89 -3.67 0.68
C HIS A 67 -4.67 -2.87 0.23
N PHE A 68 -3.48 -3.48 0.29
CA PHE A 68 -2.26 -2.84 -0.21
C PHE A 68 -2.34 -2.53 -1.71
N ILE A 69 -2.77 -3.47 -2.55
CA ILE A 69 -2.87 -3.25 -4.01
C ILE A 69 -3.78 -2.06 -4.34
N TYR A 70 -4.91 -1.92 -3.64
CA TYR A 70 -5.90 -0.89 -3.97
C TYR A 70 -5.71 0.44 -3.23
N ARG A 71 -5.04 0.46 -2.07
CA ARG A 71 -4.89 1.66 -1.23
C ARG A 71 -3.44 2.07 -0.99
N ASP A 72 -2.50 1.25 -1.43
CA ASP A 72 -1.06 1.45 -1.31
C ASP A 72 -0.60 1.62 0.16
N SER A 73 -1.36 1.06 1.11
CA SER A 73 -1.11 1.14 2.54
C SER A 73 -1.37 -0.20 3.23
N LEU A 74 -0.70 -0.43 4.36
CA LEU A 74 -1.01 -1.56 5.24
C LEU A 74 -2.31 -1.30 5.99
N ILE A 75 -2.97 -2.39 6.41
CA ILE A 75 -4.15 -2.33 7.27
C ILE A 75 -3.68 -1.95 8.68
N GLU A 76 -4.19 -0.85 9.23
CA GLU A 76 -3.88 -0.37 10.59
C GLU A 76 -4.65 -1.11 11.70
N ASP A 77 -5.46 -2.13 11.35
CA ASP A 77 -6.23 -2.89 12.32
C ASP A 77 -5.30 -3.44 13.43
N GLU A 78 -5.55 -3.00 14.67
CA GLU A 78 -4.74 -3.32 15.86
C GLU A 78 -4.65 -4.83 16.14
N GLU A 79 -5.48 -5.67 15.52
CA GLU A 79 -5.37 -7.13 15.64
C GLU A 79 -4.36 -7.74 14.64
N LEU A 80 -4.04 -7.05 13.55
CA LEU A 80 -3.36 -7.63 12.39
C LEU A 80 -1.84 -7.37 12.39
N LEU A 81 -1.42 -6.22 12.92
CA LEU A 81 -0.01 -5.83 13.01
C LEU A 81 0.57 -5.91 14.44
N THR A 82 -0.30 -5.91 15.46
CA THR A 82 0.09 -5.88 16.88
C THR A 82 0.19 -7.26 17.51
N SER A 83 0.60 -8.28 16.73
CA SER A 83 1.14 -9.52 17.32
C SER A 83 2.57 -9.31 17.84
N GLY A 84 2.79 -8.22 18.56
CA GLY A 84 3.97 -8.04 19.40
C GLY A 84 3.71 -8.77 20.70
N SER A 85 4.50 -9.81 20.98
CA SER A 85 4.52 -10.58 22.23
C SER A 85 3.42 -11.64 22.41
N SER A 86 3.67 -12.83 21.88
CA SER A 86 3.35 -14.07 22.61
C SER A 86 4.47 -15.08 22.39
N CYS A 87 5.11 -15.48 23.49
CA CYS A 87 6.29 -16.34 23.57
C CYS A 87 6.10 -17.78 23.03
N MET A 88 4.98 -18.05 22.35
CA MET A 88 4.52 -19.38 21.96
C MET A 88 4.22 -19.54 20.46
N VAL A 89 4.31 -18.46 19.66
CA VAL A 89 4.01 -18.51 18.21
C VAL A 89 5.33 -18.50 17.42
N SER A 90 5.48 -19.41 16.47
CA SER A 90 6.62 -19.39 15.55
C SER A 90 6.60 -18.06 14.78
N GLU A 91 7.71 -17.33 14.67
CA GLU A 91 7.76 -16.04 13.95
C GLU A 91 7.31 -16.17 12.49
N SER A 92 7.44 -17.37 11.91
CA SER A 92 6.89 -17.77 10.60
C SER A 92 5.35 -17.67 10.51
N ASP A 93 4.65 -17.74 11.64
CA ASP A 93 3.18 -17.70 11.69
C ASP A 93 2.64 -16.29 11.88
N THR A 94 3.52 -15.31 12.14
CA THR A 94 3.12 -13.92 12.24
C THR A 94 2.55 -13.43 10.92
N ILE A 95 1.60 -12.51 11.02
CA ILE A 95 0.97 -11.93 9.84
C ILE A 95 2.00 -11.17 9.01
N ALA A 96 2.99 -10.54 9.64
CA ALA A 96 4.12 -9.89 8.96
C ALA A 96 4.95 -10.88 8.13
N ALA A 97 5.29 -12.05 8.67
CA ALA A 97 6.05 -13.08 7.94
C ALA A 97 5.23 -13.70 6.80
N LYS A 98 3.94 -13.97 7.02
CA LYS A 98 3.04 -14.47 5.96
C LYS A 98 2.82 -13.43 4.86
N LEU A 99 2.72 -12.15 5.21
CA LEU A 99 2.59 -11.06 4.27
C LEU A 99 3.89 -10.83 3.49
N LEU A 100 5.06 -11.02 4.12
CA LEU A 100 6.35 -11.04 3.45
C LEU A 100 6.41 -12.16 2.39
N ALA A 101 5.99 -13.37 2.75
CA ALA A 101 5.92 -14.50 1.82
C ALA A 101 4.98 -14.22 0.64
N ALA A 102 3.81 -13.64 0.90
CA ALA A 102 2.86 -13.24 -0.13
C ALA A 102 3.43 -12.13 -1.05
N ALA A 103 4.09 -11.14 -0.46
CA ALA A 103 4.70 -10.05 -1.21
C ALA A 103 5.80 -10.56 -2.15
N ASP A 104 6.62 -11.52 -1.71
CA ASP A 104 7.61 -12.17 -2.57
C ASP A 104 6.95 -13.02 -3.66
N LYS A 105 5.95 -13.86 -3.30
CA LYS A 105 5.20 -14.72 -4.24
C LYS A 105 4.56 -13.93 -5.38
N TYR A 106 4.03 -12.74 -5.10
CA TYR A 106 3.33 -11.91 -6.09
C TYR A 106 4.15 -10.72 -6.62
N GLY A 107 5.44 -10.62 -6.29
CA GLY A 107 6.31 -9.55 -6.79
C GLY A 107 5.93 -8.15 -6.30
N LEU A 108 5.30 -8.02 -5.14
CA LEU A 108 4.88 -6.75 -4.54
C LEU A 108 6.05 -6.11 -3.79
N THR A 109 7.03 -5.57 -4.52
CA THR A 109 8.30 -5.09 -3.96
C THR A 109 8.13 -4.06 -2.83
N ARG A 110 7.23 -3.09 -3.00
CA ARG A 110 6.99 -2.06 -1.97
C ARG A 110 6.35 -2.64 -0.71
N LEU A 111 5.42 -3.59 -0.84
CA LEU A 111 4.86 -4.32 0.30
C LEU A 111 5.95 -5.13 1.02
N ARG A 112 6.84 -5.78 0.25
CA ARG A 112 7.98 -6.54 0.80
C ARG A 112 8.85 -5.65 1.68
N LEU A 113 9.25 -4.47 1.19
CA LEU A 113 10.03 -3.49 1.95
C LEU A 113 9.31 -3.00 3.22
N MET A 114 7.99 -2.83 3.17
CA MET A 114 7.21 -2.47 4.36
C MET A 114 7.20 -3.59 5.39
N CYS A 115 7.05 -4.85 4.96
CA CYS A 115 7.16 -6.02 5.85
C CYS A 115 8.56 -6.16 6.44
N GLU A 116 9.62 -5.89 5.66
CA GLU A 116 11.01 -5.84 6.14
C GLU A 116 11.18 -4.82 7.25
N ALA A 117 10.69 -3.59 7.05
CA ALA A 117 10.74 -2.54 8.07
C ALA A 117 9.95 -2.89 9.34
N LEU A 118 8.86 -3.66 9.23
CA LEU A 118 8.09 -4.13 10.37
C LEU A 118 8.87 -5.19 11.16
N LEU A 119 9.35 -6.23 10.48
CA LEU A 119 10.09 -7.34 11.11
C LEU A 119 11.44 -6.90 11.70
N CYS A 120 12.07 -5.87 11.14
CA CYS A 120 13.28 -5.26 11.69
C CYS A 120 13.11 -4.82 13.16
N LYS A 121 11.90 -4.44 13.58
CA LYS A 121 11.62 -3.98 14.95
C LYS A 121 11.65 -5.12 15.97
N ASP A 122 11.44 -6.35 15.53
CA ASP A 122 11.38 -7.55 16.37
C ASP A 122 12.73 -8.29 16.45
N ILE A 123 13.79 -7.73 15.85
CA ILE A 123 15.14 -8.32 15.92
C ILE A 123 15.69 -8.23 17.34
N SER A 124 16.02 -9.39 17.88
CA SER A 124 16.63 -9.59 19.19
C SER A 124 17.59 -10.79 19.12
N VAL A 125 18.38 -10.99 20.16
CA VAL A 125 19.28 -12.16 20.27
C VAL A 125 18.56 -13.51 20.12
N ASN A 126 17.28 -13.56 20.47
CA ASN A 126 16.47 -14.79 20.44
C ASN A 126 15.72 -15.00 19.11
N SER A 127 15.50 -13.93 18.34
CA SER A 127 14.71 -13.93 17.10
C SER A 127 15.55 -13.80 15.84
N VAL A 128 16.78 -13.24 15.94
CA VAL A 128 17.62 -12.93 14.76
C VAL A 128 17.85 -14.13 13.84
N SER A 129 18.03 -15.33 14.38
CA SER A 129 18.26 -16.54 13.58
C SER A 129 17.03 -16.93 12.74
N LYS A 130 15.84 -16.80 13.31
CA LYS A 130 14.56 -17.10 12.64
C LYS A 130 14.19 -16.02 11.64
N ILE A 131 14.32 -14.74 12.01
CA ILE A 131 14.08 -13.60 11.12
C ILE A 131 15.06 -13.64 9.94
N LEU A 132 16.33 -13.97 10.16
CA LEU A 132 17.32 -14.12 9.10
C LEU A 132 16.94 -15.23 8.10
N ALA A 133 16.47 -16.38 8.61
CA ALA A 133 16.01 -17.47 7.76
C ALA A 133 14.79 -17.09 6.92
N LEU A 134 13.84 -16.32 7.49
CA LEU A 134 12.70 -15.76 6.76
C LEU A 134 13.15 -14.77 5.67
N ALA A 135 14.08 -13.87 6.02
CA ALA A 135 14.59 -12.85 5.12
C ALA A 135 15.29 -13.47 3.91
N ASP A 136 16.10 -14.51 4.13
CA ASP A 136 16.77 -15.26 3.07
C ASP A 136 15.76 -16.00 2.19
N ARG A 137 14.77 -16.68 2.80
CA ARG A 137 13.77 -17.48 2.08
C ARG A 137 12.88 -16.65 1.16
N TYR A 138 12.52 -15.43 1.56
CA TYR A 138 11.58 -14.56 0.85
C TYR A 138 12.26 -13.36 0.21
N HIS A 139 13.56 -13.47 -0.09
CA HIS A 139 14.35 -12.49 -0.83
C HIS A 139 14.26 -11.04 -0.27
N ALA A 140 14.14 -10.94 1.05
CA ALA A 140 14.09 -9.68 1.81
C ALA A 140 15.52 -9.24 2.16
N MET A 141 16.18 -8.63 1.18
CA MET A 141 17.63 -8.37 1.22
C MET A 141 18.02 -7.31 2.25
N ASP A 142 17.18 -6.31 2.49
CA ASP A 142 17.48 -5.24 3.44
C ASP A 142 17.35 -5.77 4.87
N LEU A 143 16.28 -6.52 5.16
CA LEU A 143 16.11 -7.23 6.44
C LEU A 143 17.25 -8.22 6.69
N LYS A 144 17.64 -8.99 5.67
CA LYS A 144 18.76 -9.94 5.76
C LYS A 144 20.07 -9.23 6.12
N ALA A 145 20.37 -8.10 5.49
CA ALA A 145 21.56 -7.31 5.78
C ALA A 145 21.56 -6.80 7.23
N VAL A 146 20.41 -6.31 7.72
CA VAL A 146 20.25 -5.87 9.11
C VAL A 146 20.48 -7.02 10.09
N CYS A 147 19.87 -8.19 9.85
CA CYS A 147 20.06 -9.38 10.68
C CYS A 147 21.53 -9.82 10.74
N LEU A 148 22.23 -9.86 9.60
CA LEU A 148 23.64 -10.24 9.56
C LEU A 148 24.53 -9.26 10.33
N LYS A 149 24.24 -7.95 10.21
CA LYS A 149 24.94 -6.92 10.97
C LYS A 149 24.72 -7.10 12.48
N PHE A 150 23.47 -7.28 12.91
CA PHE A 150 23.13 -7.49 14.32
C PHE A 150 23.82 -8.74 14.88
N ALA A 151 23.82 -9.84 14.13
CA ALA A 151 24.49 -11.09 14.52
C ALA A 151 26.00 -10.90 14.69
N ALA A 152 26.65 -10.15 13.80
CA ALA A 152 28.08 -9.86 13.88
C ALA A 152 28.46 -8.94 15.05
N GLU A 153 27.54 -8.09 15.52
CA GLU A 153 27.75 -7.20 16.66
C GLU A 153 27.49 -7.87 18.02
N THR A 154 26.75 -8.98 18.04
CA THR A 154 26.32 -9.66 19.28
C THR A 154 27.11 -10.97 19.56
N LEU A 155 27.97 -11.40 18.64
CA LEU A 155 28.89 -12.55 18.76
C LEU A 155 30.32 -12.09 19.06
#